data_AF-A0A0C2S270-F1
#
_entry.id   AF-A0A0C2S270-F1
#
_cell.length_a   1.000
_cell.length_b   1.000
_cell.length_c   1.000
_cell.angle_alpha   90.00
_cell.angle_beta   90.00
_cell.angle_gamma   90.00
#
_symmetry.space_group_name_H-M   'P 1'
#
loop_
_entity.id
_entity.type
_entity.pdbx_description
1 polymer ?
#
loop_
_entity_poly.entity_id
_entity_poly.type
_entity_poly.pdbx_seq_one_letter_code
_entity_poly.pdbx_strand_id
1 'polypeptide(L)'
;LISWKEHRQEYLDACLGLDGRGRFSHDCAECQIPHATYRCRDCFGNRLYCLPCLLKQHRNHPLHRIEVWNDCKVYFQATSLSEVGLHIQLGHGGFPCEFQIRGDKDFIVIDTNGIHQINISFCGCIKAPHPRQQLLEVGWWPSTPRDPQTAATMNVLRTFHILNLQGQIAPTDFYRGLEQLMCANGLSTIPVS
;
A
#
# COMPACT_ATOMS: atom_id res chain seq x y z
N LEU A 1 5.44 -31.24 -17.41
CA LEU A 1 4.03 -30.77 -17.54
C LEU A 1 3.01 -31.80 -17.03
N ILE A 2 3.20 -33.11 -17.24
CA ILE A 2 2.26 -34.16 -16.75
C ILE A 2 2.19 -34.26 -15.22
N SER A 3 3.32 -34.02 -14.53
CA SER A 3 3.42 -34.08 -13.06
C SER A 3 2.46 -33.17 -12.30
N TRP A 4 2.06 -32.02 -12.88
CA TRP A 4 1.15 -31.07 -12.24
C TRP A 4 -0.32 -31.47 -12.35
N LYS A 5 -0.64 -32.41 -13.26
CA LYS A 5 -2.02 -32.81 -13.54
C LYS A 5 -2.66 -33.51 -12.34
N GLU A 6 -1.88 -34.31 -11.62
CA GLU A 6 -2.33 -35.04 -10.42
C GLU A 6 -2.59 -34.10 -9.23
N HIS A 7 -1.85 -32.99 -9.15
CA HIS A 7 -1.99 -31.98 -8.11
C HIS A 7 -2.93 -30.83 -8.47
N ARG A 8 -3.60 -30.88 -9.63
CA ARG A 8 -4.41 -29.76 -10.13
C ARG A 8 -5.43 -29.26 -9.11
N GLN A 9 -6.17 -30.19 -8.48
CA GLN A 9 -7.24 -29.84 -7.54
C GLN A 9 -6.67 -29.18 -6.28
N GLU A 10 -5.59 -29.74 -5.72
CA GLU A 10 -4.89 -29.19 -4.55
C GLU A 10 -4.44 -27.74 -4.78
N TYR A 11 -3.87 -27.46 -5.96
CA TYR A 11 -3.38 -26.13 -6.30
C TYR A 11 -4.54 -25.16 -6.57
N LEU A 12 -5.61 -25.62 -7.20
CA LEU A 12 -6.81 -24.82 -7.40
C LEU A 12 -7.46 -24.45 -6.07
N ASP A 13 -7.62 -25.42 -5.16
CA ASP A 13 -8.18 -25.20 -3.82
C ASP A 13 -7.30 -24.26 -3.00
N ALA A 14 -5.97 -24.38 -3.11
CA ALA A 14 -5.04 -23.46 -2.48
C ALA A 14 -5.20 -22.03 -3.01
N CYS A 15 -5.28 -21.85 -4.34
CA CYS A 15 -5.51 -20.55 -4.96
C CYS A 15 -6.86 -19.94 -4.55
N LEU A 16 -7.95 -20.71 -4.57
CA LEU A 16 -9.26 -20.25 -4.09
C LEU A 16 -9.23 -19.92 -2.59
N GLY A 17 -8.46 -20.68 -1.81
CA GLY A 17 -8.20 -20.39 -0.40
C GLY A 17 -7.46 -19.06 -0.18
N LEU A 18 -6.66 -18.60 -1.15
CA LEU A 18 -6.05 -17.27 -1.10
C LEU A 18 -7.05 -16.14 -1.34
N ASP A 19 -8.14 -16.40 -2.07
CA ASP A 19 -9.19 -15.40 -2.30
C ASP A 19 -10.17 -15.31 -1.12
N GLY A 20 -10.39 -16.42 -0.40
CA GLY A 20 -11.17 -16.48 0.84
C GLY A 20 -10.34 -16.29 2.11
N ARG A 21 -10.94 -16.54 3.29
CA ARG A 21 -10.24 -16.59 4.59
C ARG A 21 -9.27 -17.78 4.71
N GLY A 22 -9.24 -18.67 3.70
CA GLY A 22 -8.40 -19.85 3.67
C GLY A 22 -8.62 -20.75 4.90
N ARG A 23 -7.51 -21.25 5.45
CA ARG A 23 -7.51 -22.07 6.68
C ARG A 23 -7.34 -21.23 7.96
N PHE A 24 -7.33 -19.92 7.86
CA PHE A 24 -7.02 -19.05 8.99
C PHE A 24 -8.22 -18.90 9.91
N SER A 25 -7.96 -18.92 11.23
CA SER A 25 -9.00 -18.73 12.25
C SER A 25 -9.49 -17.28 12.26
N HIS A 26 -10.53 -17.02 13.05
CA HIS A 26 -10.97 -15.66 13.36
C HIS A 26 -10.01 -14.90 14.28
N ASP A 27 -8.86 -15.48 14.63
CA ASP A 27 -7.92 -14.94 15.59
C ASP A 27 -6.78 -14.20 14.89
N CYS A 28 -6.31 -13.14 15.53
CA CYS A 28 -5.21 -12.33 15.01
C CYS A 28 -3.91 -13.12 15.04
N ALA A 29 -3.19 -13.17 13.92
CA ALA A 29 -1.93 -13.90 13.82
C ALA A 29 -0.83 -13.40 14.78
N GLU A 30 -0.94 -12.15 15.27
CA GLU A 30 0.04 -11.54 16.18
C GLU A 30 -0.38 -11.67 17.65
N CYS A 31 -1.58 -11.19 18.01
CA CYS A 31 -2.02 -11.14 19.42
C CYS A 31 -2.94 -12.28 19.85
N GLN A 32 -3.37 -13.15 18.92
CA GLN A 32 -4.27 -14.29 19.16
C GLN A 32 -5.64 -13.90 19.74
N ILE A 33 -6.02 -12.62 19.63
CA ILE A 33 -7.35 -12.15 20.01
C ILE A 33 -8.31 -12.40 18.83
N PRO A 34 -9.55 -12.85 19.09
CA PRO A 34 -10.59 -12.94 18.07
C PRO A 34 -10.85 -11.60 17.35
N HIS A 35 -11.54 -11.64 16.22
CA HIS A 35 -11.86 -10.50 15.34
C HIS A 35 -10.75 -10.08 14.36
N ALA A 36 -9.98 -11.04 13.86
CA ALA A 36 -9.11 -10.82 12.72
C ALA A 36 -9.94 -10.75 11.43
N THR A 37 -10.03 -9.54 10.86
CA THR A 37 -10.78 -9.25 9.63
C THR A 37 -9.91 -8.65 8.54
N TYR A 38 -8.71 -8.17 8.87
CA TYR A 38 -7.83 -7.52 7.91
C TYR A 38 -6.72 -8.45 7.45
N ARG A 39 -6.34 -8.35 6.17
CA ARG A 39 -5.11 -8.96 5.65
C ARG A 39 -4.37 -7.97 4.77
N CYS A 40 -3.07 -8.22 4.60
CA CYS A 40 -2.25 -7.53 3.63
C CYS A 40 -1.92 -8.47 2.47
N ARG A 41 -2.06 -7.98 1.24
CA ARG A 41 -1.75 -8.73 0.00
C ARG A 41 -0.26 -8.76 -0.33
N ASP A 42 0.50 -7.80 0.20
CA ASP A 42 1.92 -7.66 -0.09
C ASP A 42 2.80 -8.27 1.02
N CYS A 43 2.26 -8.49 2.23
CA CYS A 43 2.95 -9.23 3.28
C CYS A 43 2.97 -10.74 3.01
N PHE A 44 4.06 -11.38 3.40
CA PHE A 44 4.20 -12.82 3.31
C PHE A 44 3.18 -13.56 4.19
N GLY A 45 2.59 -14.63 3.65
CA GLY A 45 1.83 -15.62 4.42
C GLY A 45 0.31 -15.42 4.50
N ASN A 46 -0.25 -14.38 3.87
CA ASN A 46 -1.71 -14.17 3.73
C ASN A 46 -2.51 -14.30 5.04
N ARG A 47 -1.92 -13.87 6.17
CA ARG A 47 -2.51 -14.03 7.51
C ARG A 47 -3.53 -12.94 7.82
N LEU A 48 -4.46 -13.26 8.73
CA LEU A 48 -5.43 -12.30 9.24
C LEU A 48 -4.93 -11.60 10.52
N TYR A 49 -5.26 -10.32 10.62
CA TYR A 49 -4.88 -9.45 11.72
C TYR A 49 -6.11 -8.67 12.21
N CYS A 50 -6.10 -8.34 13.50
CA CYS A 50 -6.93 -7.26 14.02
C CYS A 50 -6.35 -5.90 13.61
N LEU A 51 -7.18 -4.86 13.59
CA LEU A 51 -6.77 -3.53 13.14
C LEU A 51 -5.52 -2.97 13.88
N PRO A 52 -5.39 -3.06 15.22
CA PRO A 52 -4.21 -2.55 15.91
C PRO A 52 -2.90 -3.24 15.50
N CYS A 53 -2.92 -4.58 15.35
CA CYS A 53 -1.75 -5.34 14.92
C CYS A 53 -1.40 -5.03 13.46
N LEU A 54 -2.42 -4.91 12.59
CA LEU A 54 -2.24 -4.50 11.21
C LEU A 54 -1.52 -3.14 11.15
N LEU A 55 -2.06 -2.12 11.82
CA LEU A 55 -1.47 -0.78 11.79
C LEU A 55 -0.05 -0.76 12.36
N LYS A 56 0.20 -1.47 13.46
CA LYS A 56 1.53 -1.58 14.07
C LYS A 56 2.55 -2.15 13.08
N GLN A 57 2.20 -3.22 12.37
CA GLN A 57 3.08 -3.87 11.41
C GLN A 57 3.34 -3.00 10.17
N HIS A 58 2.34 -2.23 9.73
CA HIS A 58 2.41 -1.45 8.50
C HIS A 58 2.95 -0.03 8.67
N ARG A 59 3.36 0.37 9.88
CA ARG A 59 4.04 1.68 10.11
C ARG A 59 5.25 1.88 9.20
N ASN A 60 6.01 0.82 8.95
CA ASN A 60 7.20 0.86 8.10
C ASN A 60 6.92 0.43 6.65
N HIS A 61 5.69 0.03 6.35
CA HIS A 61 5.25 -0.43 5.04
C HIS A 61 3.91 0.23 4.66
N PRO A 62 3.88 1.57 4.58
CA PRO A 62 2.62 2.32 4.47
C PRO A 62 1.96 2.21 3.09
N LEU A 63 2.67 1.68 2.09
CA LEU A 63 2.19 1.53 0.71
C LEU A 63 1.75 0.09 0.41
N HIS A 64 1.61 -0.77 1.42
CA HIS A 64 1.08 -2.10 1.21
C HIS A 64 -0.43 -2.07 0.99
N ARG A 65 -0.91 -2.91 0.09
CA ARG A 65 -2.34 -3.10 -0.21
C ARG A 65 -2.95 -4.01 0.83
N ILE A 66 -4.10 -3.59 1.37
CA ILE A 66 -4.82 -4.33 2.39
C ILE A 66 -6.27 -4.58 1.96
N GLU A 67 -6.87 -5.57 2.59
CA GLU A 67 -8.25 -5.94 2.38
C GLU A 67 -8.90 -6.22 3.74
N VAL A 68 -10.20 -5.93 3.82
CA VAL A 68 -11.04 -6.23 4.98
C VAL A 68 -12.07 -7.27 4.59
N TRP A 69 -12.27 -8.27 5.43
CA TRP A 69 -13.28 -9.28 5.23
C TRP A 69 -14.67 -8.70 5.47
N ASN A 70 -15.55 -8.84 4.48
CA ASN A 70 -16.95 -8.46 4.58
C ASN A 70 -17.78 -9.71 4.92
N ASP A 71 -18.20 -9.85 6.17
CA ASP A 71 -19.00 -11.02 6.59
C ASP A 71 -20.37 -11.08 5.91
N CYS A 72 -20.96 -9.95 5.54
CA CYS A 72 -22.27 -9.91 4.86
C CYS A 72 -22.19 -10.40 3.42
N LYS A 73 -21.10 -10.07 2.71
CA LYS A 73 -20.93 -10.41 1.29
C LYS A 73 -19.99 -11.60 1.07
N VAL A 74 -19.36 -12.11 2.13
CA VAL A 74 -18.47 -13.29 2.13
C VAL A 74 -17.29 -13.14 1.16
N TYR A 75 -16.70 -11.94 1.09
CA TYR A 75 -15.49 -11.70 0.30
C TYR A 75 -14.61 -10.61 0.93
N PHE A 76 -13.34 -10.58 0.51
CA PHE A 76 -12.41 -9.52 0.89
C PHE A 76 -12.64 -8.26 0.05
N GLN A 77 -13.04 -7.19 0.71
CA GLN A 77 -13.16 -5.87 0.10
C GLN A 77 -11.83 -5.13 0.26
N ALA A 78 -11.33 -4.58 -0.85
CA ALA A 78 -10.18 -3.70 -0.80
C ALA A 78 -10.45 -2.44 0.05
N THR A 79 -9.45 -2.04 0.80
CA THR A 79 -9.42 -0.80 1.58
C THR A 79 -7.96 -0.31 1.61
N SER A 80 -7.73 0.92 2.03
CA SER A 80 -6.37 1.47 2.15
C SER A 80 -5.94 1.57 3.61
N LEU A 81 -4.63 1.60 3.83
CA LEU A 81 -4.08 1.85 5.16
C LEU A 81 -4.51 3.23 5.69
N SER A 82 -4.67 4.23 4.82
CA SER A 82 -5.15 5.57 5.17
C SER A 82 -6.62 5.58 5.61
N GLU A 83 -7.50 4.84 4.93
CA GLU A 83 -8.92 4.70 5.31
C GLU A 83 -9.10 4.09 6.70
N VAL A 84 -8.24 3.12 7.05
CA VAL A 84 -8.29 2.47 8.37
C VAL A 84 -7.48 3.20 9.45
N GLY A 85 -6.96 4.39 9.13
CA GLY A 85 -6.38 5.32 10.11
C GLY A 85 -4.86 5.31 10.22
N LEU A 86 -4.12 4.67 9.29
CA LEU A 86 -2.67 4.83 9.23
C LEU A 86 -2.35 6.28 8.81
N HIS A 87 -1.46 6.90 9.59
CA HIS A 87 -0.97 8.24 9.34
C HIS A 87 0.55 8.24 9.37
N ILE A 88 1.17 8.85 8.35
CA ILE A 88 2.61 8.84 8.14
C ILE A 88 3.17 10.20 8.61
N GLN A 89 4.06 10.17 9.59
CA GLN A 89 4.82 11.35 9.99
C GLN A 89 6.16 11.36 9.27
N LEU A 90 6.42 12.41 8.50
CA LEU A 90 7.75 12.68 7.92
C LEU A 90 8.60 13.54 8.86
N GLY A 91 9.91 13.41 8.70
CA GLY A 91 10.88 13.96 9.64
C GLY A 91 10.92 13.17 10.96
N HIS A 92 11.87 13.53 11.83
CA HIS A 92 12.10 12.83 13.11
C HIS A 92 12.19 11.30 13.01
N GLY A 93 12.68 10.76 11.88
CA GLY A 93 12.73 9.30 11.67
C GLY A 93 11.38 8.58 11.78
N GLY A 94 10.26 9.29 11.58
CA GLY A 94 8.91 8.75 11.73
C GLY A 94 8.32 8.85 13.14
N PHE A 95 9.04 9.41 14.11
CA PHE A 95 8.51 9.66 15.45
C PHE A 95 7.49 10.82 15.45
N PRO A 96 6.54 10.83 16.40
CA PRO A 96 5.56 11.92 16.52
C PRO A 96 6.23 13.30 16.62
N CYS A 97 5.70 14.27 15.87
CA CYS A 97 6.16 15.65 15.89
C CYS A 97 5.10 16.54 16.54
N GLU A 98 5.48 17.34 17.55
CA GLU A 98 4.57 18.30 18.19
C GLU A 98 4.15 19.41 17.22
N PHE A 99 5.06 19.82 16.34
CA PHE A 99 4.86 20.87 15.33
C PHE A 99 4.55 20.28 13.96
N GLN A 100 3.69 19.25 13.90
CA GLN A 100 3.33 18.63 12.62
C GLN A 100 2.50 19.58 11.74
N ILE A 101 2.82 19.60 10.45
CA ILE A 101 2.04 20.29 9.42
C ILE A 101 1.36 19.21 8.59
N ARG A 102 0.02 19.19 8.58
CA ARG A 102 -0.73 18.21 7.78
C ARG A 102 -0.48 18.46 6.30
N GLY A 103 -0.20 17.39 5.56
CA GLY A 103 -0.22 17.41 4.11
C GLY A 103 -1.64 17.48 3.57
N ASP A 104 -1.75 17.41 2.24
CA ASP A 104 -3.05 17.32 1.58
C ASP A 104 -3.79 16.04 2.01
N LYS A 105 -5.13 16.11 2.04
CA LYS A 105 -5.99 14.99 2.45
C LYS A 105 -5.93 13.84 1.46
N ASP A 106 -5.71 14.15 0.19
CA ASP A 106 -5.67 13.18 -0.90
C ASP A 106 -4.25 13.03 -1.46
N PHE A 107 -3.24 13.00 -0.57
CA PHE A 107 -1.85 12.88 -1.01
C PHE A 107 -1.61 11.52 -1.69
N ILE A 108 -1.07 11.54 -2.90
CA ILE A 108 -0.87 10.34 -3.73
C ILE A 108 0.60 9.91 -3.72
N VAL A 109 0.85 8.63 -3.47
CA VAL A 109 2.16 8.00 -3.67
C VAL A 109 2.08 6.90 -4.70
N ILE A 110 2.91 7.01 -5.74
CA ILE A 110 3.05 6.02 -6.79
C ILE A 110 4.18 5.06 -6.41
N ASP A 111 3.89 3.77 -6.31
CA ASP A 111 4.86 2.71 -6.06
C ASP A 111 4.74 1.56 -7.08
N THR A 112 5.70 0.63 -7.05
CA THR A 112 5.73 -0.56 -7.89
C THR A 112 4.52 -1.48 -7.74
N ASN A 113 3.85 -1.48 -6.60
CA ASN A 113 2.67 -2.30 -6.34
C ASN A 113 1.34 -1.56 -6.61
N GLY A 114 1.38 -0.30 -7.08
CA GLY A 114 0.19 0.48 -7.43
C GLY A 114 0.27 1.93 -6.98
N ILE A 115 -0.86 2.62 -7.07
CA ILE A 115 -1.01 4.02 -6.66
C ILE A 115 -1.78 4.07 -5.35
N HIS A 116 -1.31 4.86 -4.40
CA HIS A 116 -1.81 4.86 -3.02
C HIS A 116 -2.21 6.25 -2.59
N GLN A 117 -3.42 6.38 -2.04
CA GLN A 117 -3.82 7.56 -1.27
C GLN A 117 -3.37 7.38 0.17
N ILE A 118 -2.64 8.34 0.71
CA ILE A 118 -2.07 8.27 2.06
C ILE A 118 -2.39 9.50 2.89
N ASN A 119 -2.47 9.32 4.21
CA ASN A 119 -2.50 10.45 5.15
C ASN A 119 -1.07 10.75 5.59
N ILE A 120 -0.62 11.99 5.37
CA ILE A 120 0.76 12.40 5.65
C ILE A 120 0.82 13.68 6.47
N SER A 121 1.81 13.77 7.36
CA SER A 121 2.21 14.99 8.07
C SER A 121 3.68 15.25 7.83
N PHE A 122 4.02 16.51 7.59
CA PHE A 122 5.39 17.00 7.55
C PHE A 122 5.82 17.50 8.93
N CYS A 123 7.12 17.45 9.21
CA CYS A 123 7.71 18.13 10.35
C CYS A 123 7.73 19.66 10.11
N GLY A 124 7.24 20.44 11.07
CA GLY A 124 7.23 21.90 11.07
C GLY A 124 8.08 22.52 12.18
N CYS A 125 9.01 21.77 12.77
CA CYS A 125 9.99 22.30 13.73
C CYS A 125 10.84 23.42 13.11
N ILE A 126 11.44 24.29 13.94
CA ILE A 126 12.21 25.46 13.49
C ILE A 126 13.34 25.11 12.49
N LYS A 127 13.97 23.94 12.66
CA LYS A 127 15.04 23.44 11.78
C LYS A 127 14.57 22.37 10.80
N ALA A 128 13.25 22.21 10.64
CA ALA A 128 12.71 21.22 9.74
C ALA A 128 13.06 21.59 8.29
N PRO A 129 13.51 20.62 7.48
CA PRO A 129 13.74 20.86 6.07
C PRO A 129 12.39 21.04 5.35
N HIS A 130 12.43 21.60 4.14
CA HIS A 130 11.23 21.85 3.34
C HIS A 130 10.48 20.52 3.06
N PRO A 131 9.13 20.50 2.93
CA PRO A 131 8.35 19.29 2.63
C PRO A 131 8.95 18.37 1.55
N ARG A 132 9.37 18.94 0.41
CA ARG A 132 10.08 18.21 -0.66
C ARG A 132 11.34 17.45 -0.19
N GLN A 133 12.12 18.03 0.73
CA GLN A 133 13.34 17.40 1.24
C GLN A 133 12.98 16.26 2.19
N GLN A 134 11.96 16.44 3.02
CA GLN A 134 11.45 15.37 3.88
C GLN A 134 10.95 14.16 3.07
N LEU A 135 10.32 14.39 1.91
CA LEU A 135 9.96 13.32 0.97
C LEU A 135 11.21 12.63 0.39
N LEU A 136 12.19 13.41 -0.06
CA LEU A 136 13.42 12.85 -0.62
C LEU A 136 14.22 12.04 0.40
N GLU A 137 14.22 12.43 1.68
CA GLU A 137 14.85 11.70 2.79
C GLU A 137 14.27 10.29 2.99
N VAL A 138 12.98 10.10 2.71
CA VAL A 138 12.32 8.79 2.74
C VAL A 138 12.32 8.09 1.38
N GLY A 139 13.03 8.64 0.40
CA GLY A 139 13.14 8.08 -0.95
C GLY A 139 11.89 8.27 -1.80
N TRP A 140 11.11 9.31 -1.54
CA TRP A 140 9.94 9.70 -2.33
C TRP A 140 10.24 10.97 -3.11
N TRP A 141 10.13 10.87 -4.43
CA TRP A 141 10.39 11.96 -5.34
C TRP A 141 9.10 12.76 -5.58
N PRO A 142 9.04 14.05 -5.18
CA PRO A 142 7.85 14.85 -5.36
C PRO A 142 7.64 15.23 -6.83
N SER A 143 6.37 15.24 -7.27
CA SER A 143 6.01 15.69 -8.63
C SER A 143 6.19 17.20 -8.81
N THR A 144 6.05 17.99 -7.74
CA THR A 144 6.24 19.45 -7.74
C THR A 144 7.17 19.89 -6.60
N PRO A 145 7.99 20.94 -6.79
CA PRO A 145 8.96 21.35 -5.77
C PRO A 145 8.39 22.30 -4.70
N ARG A 146 7.25 22.95 -4.94
CA ARG A 146 6.69 23.97 -4.03
C ARG A 146 5.67 23.37 -3.07
N ASP A 147 4.67 22.70 -3.61
CA ASP A 147 3.58 22.09 -2.85
C ASP A 147 3.29 20.69 -3.40
N PRO A 148 4.01 19.67 -2.91
CA PRO A 148 3.84 18.32 -3.41
C PRO A 148 2.51 17.74 -2.92
N GLN A 149 1.63 17.39 -3.84
CA GLN A 149 0.43 16.58 -3.58
C GLN A 149 0.61 15.13 -4.04
N THR A 150 1.61 14.90 -4.89
CA THR A 150 1.94 13.59 -5.44
C THR A 150 3.43 13.35 -5.32
N ALA A 151 3.82 12.12 -4.98
CA ALA A 151 5.19 11.66 -5.03
C ALA A 151 5.30 10.27 -5.66
N ALA A 152 6.44 9.97 -6.27
CA ALA A 152 6.77 8.64 -6.77
C ALA A 152 7.92 8.06 -5.94
N THR A 153 7.83 6.79 -5.56
CA THR A 153 8.95 6.15 -4.86
C THR A 153 10.17 6.02 -5.78
N MET A 154 11.38 6.05 -5.21
CA MET A 154 12.59 5.76 -6.00
C MET A 154 12.55 4.35 -6.62
N ASN A 155 11.81 3.42 -6.02
CA ASN A 155 11.65 2.06 -6.55
C ASN A 155 10.83 2.05 -7.84
N VAL A 156 9.71 2.78 -7.91
CA VAL A 156 8.92 2.85 -9.15
C VAL A 156 9.68 3.58 -10.26
N LEU A 157 10.41 4.65 -9.93
CA LEU A 157 11.24 5.37 -10.90
C LEU A 157 12.36 4.49 -11.48
N ARG A 158 13.05 3.72 -10.64
CA ARG A 158 14.08 2.76 -11.08
C ARG A 158 13.49 1.64 -11.93
N THR A 159 12.33 1.11 -11.51
CA THR A 159 11.63 0.04 -12.22
C THR A 159 11.21 0.51 -13.61
N PHE A 160 10.60 1.69 -13.70
CA PHE A 160 10.24 2.31 -14.97
C PHE A 160 11.46 2.53 -15.86
N HIS A 161 12.55 3.06 -15.30
CA HIS A 161 13.78 3.31 -16.07
C HIS A 161 14.32 2.03 -16.72
N ILE A 162 14.39 0.92 -15.98
CA ILE A 162 14.85 -0.36 -16.51
C ILE A 162 13.90 -0.89 -17.59
N LEU A 163 12.58 -0.86 -17.34
CA LEU A 163 11.58 -1.36 -18.29
C LEU A 163 11.50 -0.51 -19.56
N ASN A 164 11.66 0.80 -19.44
CA ASN A 164 11.70 1.71 -20.57
C ASN A 164 12.95 1.46 -21.44
N LEU A 165 14.12 1.27 -20.83
CA LEU A 165 15.36 0.97 -21.56
C LEU A 165 15.34 -0.40 -22.25
N GLN A 166 14.82 -1.44 -21.57
CA GLN A 166 14.87 -2.82 -22.07
C GLN A 166 13.71 -3.13 -23.04
N GLY A 167 12.50 -2.67 -22.71
CA GLY A 167 11.28 -3.04 -23.42
C GLY A 167 10.63 -1.90 -24.20
N GLN A 168 11.20 -0.69 -24.18
CA GLN A 168 10.61 0.52 -24.78
C GLN A 168 9.17 0.77 -24.31
N ILE A 169 8.85 0.37 -23.07
CA ILE A 169 7.52 0.58 -22.51
C ILE A 169 7.27 2.09 -22.39
N ALA A 170 6.19 2.55 -23.01
CA ALA A 170 5.78 3.94 -22.92
C ALA A 170 5.40 4.29 -21.47
N PRO A 171 5.72 5.50 -20.97
CA PRO A 171 5.33 5.94 -19.64
C PRO A 171 3.83 5.77 -19.36
N THR A 172 2.98 6.00 -20.36
CA THR A 172 1.53 5.87 -20.27
C THR A 172 1.08 4.44 -20.00
N ASP A 173 1.70 3.45 -20.65
CA ASP A 173 1.34 2.04 -20.49
C ASP A 173 1.80 1.51 -19.14
N PHE A 174 3.00 1.94 -18.71
CA PHE A 174 3.49 1.63 -17.37
C PHE A 174 2.57 2.19 -16.29
N TYR A 175 2.15 3.45 -16.41
CA TYR A 175 1.22 4.08 -15.47
C TYR A 175 -0.14 3.36 -15.43
N ARG A 176 -0.73 3.01 -16.58
CA ARG A 176 -1.96 2.21 -16.65
C ARG A 176 -1.81 0.85 -15.98
N GLY A 177 -0.63 0.23 -16.08
CA GLY A 177 -0.32 -0.99 -15.34
C GLY A 177 -0.40 -0.77 -13.83
N LEU A 178 0.12 0.35 -13.32
CA LEU A 178 0.02 0.71 -11.91
C LEU A 178 -1.42 1.00 -11.47
N GLU A 179 -2.23 1.63 -12.34
CA GLU A 179 -3.67 1.83 -12.09
C GLU A 179 -4.43 0.50 -11.96
N GLN A 180 -4.06 -0.52 -12.74
CA GLN A 180 -4.66 -1.86 -12.63
C GLN A 180 -4.20 -2.63 -11.39
N LEU A 181 -3.02 -2.28 -10.84
CA LEU A 181 -2.51 -2.85 -9.59
C LEU A 181 -3.12 -2.19 -8.34
N MET A 182 -3.54 -0.92 -8.46
CA MET A 182 -4.40 -0.27 -7.47
C MET A 182 -5.67 -1.09 -7.38
N CYS A 183 -6.05 -1.49 -6.16
CA CYS A 183 -7.02 -2.53 -5.88
C CYS A 183 -8.22 -2.60 -6.85
N ALA A 184 -8.58 -3.83 -7.22
CA ALA A 184 -9.53 -4.25 -8.26
C ALA A 184 -10.99 -3.79 -8.03
N ASN A 185 -11.21 -2.49 -7.89
CA ASN A 185 -12.52 -1.88 -7.84
C ASN A 185 -12.81 -1.17 -9.16
N GLY A 186 -11.80 -0.68 -9.89
CA GLY A 186 -11.99 0.11 -11.12
C GLY A 186 -12.90 1.34 -10.97
N LEU A 187 -13.26 1.71 -9.73
CA LEU A 187 -14.35 2.64 -9.41
C LEU A 187 -13.89 3.85 -8.60
N SER A 188 -12.65 3.87 -8.10
CA SER A 188 -12.05 5.07 -7.52
C SER A 188 -11.18 5.75 -8.58
N THR A 189 -11.76 6.71 -9.28
CA THR A 189 -10.99 7.63 -10.13
C THR A 189 -10.10 8.49 -9.23
N ILE A 190 -8.79 8.37 -9.40
CA ILE A 190 -7.84 9.31 -8.80
C ILE A 190 -8.10 10.67 -9.46
N PRO A 191 -8.24 11.78 -8.71
CA PRO A 191 -8.26 13.10 -9.32
C PRO A 191 -6.93 13.33 -10.02
N VAL A 192 -6.96 13.39 -11.36
CA VAL A 192 -5.81 13.78 -12.16
C VAL A 192 -5.68 15.30 -12.02
N SER A 193 -4.59 15.76 -11.43
CA SER A 193 -4.21 17.18 -11.37
C SER A 193 -3.84 17.71 -12.75
#